data_AF-A0A662GAK1-F1
#
_entry.id   AF-A0A662GAK1-F1
#
_cell.length_a   1.000
_cell.length_b   1.000
_cell.length_c   1.000
_cell.angle_alpha   90.00
_cell.angle_beta   90.00
_cell.angle_gamma   90.00
#
_symmetry.space_group_name_H-M   'P 1'
#
loop_
_entity.id
_entity.type
_entity.pdbx_description
1 polymer ?
#
loop_
_entity_poly.entity_id
_entity_poly.type
_entity_poly.pdbx_seq_one_letter_code
_entity_poly.pdbx_strand_id
1 'polypeptide(L)'
;MAKLVVEVSREDVLGRVERVVRRAAELRASFEAIARALRSRHSSDPRLRELVENLLKTYTPPPPPDPRRMLEVSSSIEEYVERFERIVEALASHAVALERLSMEIGKLEDIIGELEEWGEMLKDLAPHMSSEAFKLLSKARKIVEQLPLEDPSRSIDEIALTVKEARRVIRVCRGIYEGRVKELLTRASWMLKVLKKACRVASLSEIGEIKRYERRLASISEELEACLKAPLEYRVGIAAVRMELGEMEKRISELFRGVLGEDEEMVVEELERVSKALGGRTLDYSGLVETISRSTGIPLERAAYLIYLVSKKGFIAVKVKLS
;
A
#
# COMPACT_ATOMS: atom_id res chain seq x y z
N MET A 1 -32.23 73.62 -19.42
CA MET A 1 -32.34 72.16 -19.58
C MET A 1 -32.18 71.81 -21.05
N ALA A 2 -30.95 71.58 -21.50
CA ALA A 2 -30.69 71.10 -22.86
C ALA A 2 -30.57 69.58 -22.81
N LYS A 3 -31.59 68.87 -23.32
CA LYS A 3 -31.49 67.44 -23.62
C LYS A 3 -30.63 67.30 -24.88
N LEU A 4 -29.38 66.90 -24.70
CA LEU A 4 -28.57 66.34 -25.78
C LEU A 4 -29.22 65.03 -26.20
N VAL A 5 -30.03 65.08 -27.26
CA VAL A 5 -30.43 63.90 -28.01
C VAL A 5 -29.22 63.56 -28.89
N VAL A 6 -28.45 62.57 -28.45
CA VAL A 6 -27.39 61.98 -29.29
C VAL A 6 -28.11 61.29 -30.45
N GLU A 7 -28.05 61.91 -31.63
CA GLU A 7 -28.43 61.26 -32.89
C GLU A 7 -27.42 60.13 -33.14
N VAL A 8 -27.77 58.93 -32.69
CA VAL A 8 -27.03 57.71 -33.05
C VAL A 8 -27.31 57.45 -34.53
N SER A 9 -26.28 57.51 -35.37
CA SER A 9 -26.42 57.23 -36.80
C SER A 9 -26.89 55.79 -37.00
N ARG A 10 -27.77 55.56 -37.99
CA ARG A 10 -28.25 54.19 -38.33
C ARG A 10 -27.10 53.23 -38.65
N GLU A 11 -26.00 53.75 -39.21
CA GLU A 11 -24.78 52.96 -39.51
C GLU A 11 -24.08 52.49 -38.23
N ASP A 12 -24.01 53.31 -37.18
CA ASP A 12 -23.41 52.91 -35.90
C ASP A 12 -24.21 51.83 -35.17
N VAL A 13 -25.54 51.89 -35.26
CA VAL A 13 -26.44 50.85 -34.69
C VAL A 13 -26.30 49.54 -35.46
N LEU A 14 -26.27 49.58 -36.79
CA LEU A 14 -26.07 48.39 -37.63
C LEU A 14 -24.69 47.76 -37.40
N GLY A 15 -23.62 48.56 -37.31
CA GLY A 15 -22.27 48.08 -37.01
C GLY A 15 -22.09 47.54 -35.58
N ARG A 16 -22.90 47.98 -34.61
CA ARG A 16 -22.99 47.34 -33.28
C ARG A 16 -23.71 46.00 -33.37
N VAL A 17 -24.89 45.95 -33.99
CA VAL A 17 -25.66 44.72 -34.15
C VAL A 17 -24.87 43.65 -34.89
N GLU A 18 -24.14 44.00 -35.97
CA GLU A 18 -23.31 43.06 -36.71
C GLU A 18 -22.19 42.45 -35.84
N ARG A 19 -21.52 43.26 -35.01
CA ARG A 19 -20.50 42.76 -34.08
C ARG A 19 -21.07 41.80 -33.04
N VAL A 20 -22.21 42.14 -32.46
CA VAL A 20 -22.85 41.31 -31.44
C VAL A 20 -23.38 39.99 -32.06
N VAL A 21 -23.88 40.03 -33.29
CA VAL A 21 -24.29 38.82 -34.04
C VAL A 21 -23.10 37.92 -34.37
N ARG A 22 -21.97 38.49 -34.81
CA ARG A 22 -20.72 37.71 -35.03
C ARG A 22 -20.25 37.06 -33.72
N ARG A 23 -20.28 37.80 -32.61
CA ARG A 23 -19.91 37.28 -31.29
C ARG A 23 -20.82 36.14 -30.83
N ALA A 24 -22.13 36.26 -31.03
CA ALA A 24 -23.07 35.19 -30.74
C ALA A 24 -22.79 33.92 -31.59
N ALA A 25 -22.41 34.09 -32.86
CA ALA A 25 -22.03 32.98 -33.73
C ALA A 25 -20.73 32.28 -33.26
N GLU A 26 -19.73 33.05 -32.84
CA GLU A 26 -18.48 32.52 -32.24
C GLU A 26 -18.76 31.72 -30.97
N LEU A 27 -19.60 32.25 -30.06
CA LEU A 27 -19.96 31.58 -28.82
C LEU A 27 -20.72 30.28 -29.08
N ARG A 28 -21.57 30.25 -30.11
CA ARG A 28 -22.27 29.04 -30.52
C ARG A 28 -21.31 27.99 -31.07
N ALA A 29 -20.38 28.39 -31.92
CA ALA A 29 -19.33 27.49 -32.40
C ALA A 29 -18.46 26.95 -31.26
N SER A 30 -18.13 27.80 -30.28
CA SER A 30 -17.38 27.42 -29.07
C SER A 30 -18.16 26.41 -28.21
N PHE A 31 -19.44 26.68 -27.93
CA PHE A 31 -20.32 25.76 -27.21
C PHE A 31 -20.42 24.40 -27.90
N GLU A 32 -20.65 24.37 -29.22
CA GLU A 32 -20.74 23.14 -30.00
C GLU A 32 -19.39 22.39 -30.08
N ALA A 33 -18.26 23.09 -30.04
CA ALA A 33 -16.94 22.49 -29.97
C ALA A 33 -16.70 21.81 -28.60
N ILE A 34 -17.01 22.50 -27.50
CA ILE A 34 -16.89 21.96 -26.13
C ILE A 34 -17.83 20.77 -25.94
N ALA A 35 -19.08 20.88 -26.38
CA ALA A 35 -20.06 19.80 -26.29
C ALA A 35 -19.61 18.53 -27.07
N ARG A 36 -19.06 18.71 -28.28
CA ARG A 36 -18.48 17.59 -29.05
C ARG A 36 -17.26 16.98 -28.37
N ALA A 37 -16.36 17.81 -27.84
CA ALA A 37 -15.17 17.35 -27.13
C ALA A 37 -15.56 16.50 -25.91
N LEU A 38 -16.48 16.98 -25.08
CA LEU A 38 -17.00 16.26 -23.91
C LEU A 38 -17.62 14.91 -24.29
N ARG A 39 -18.50 14.89 -25.31
CA ARG A 39 -19.12 13.65 -25.79
C ARG A 39 -18.12 12.64 -26.31
N SER A 40 -17.11 13.09 -27.07
CA SER A 40 -16.10 12.21 -27.67
C SER A 40 -15.12 11.63 -26.64
N ARG A 41 -14.73 12.41 -25.62
CA ARG A 41 -13.76 12.00 -24.60
C ARG A 41 -14.37 11.09 -23.54
N HIS A 42 -15.62 11.34 -23.17
CA HIS A 42 -16.32 10.58 -22.14
C HIS A 42 -17.30 9.54 -22.69
N SER A 43 -17.25 9.25 -24.00
CA SER A 43 -18.10 8.22 -24.59
C SER A 43 -17.82 6.83 -24.01
N SER A 44 -16.59 6.54 -23.61
CA SER A 44 -16.20 5.19 -23.19
C SER A 44 -16.70 4.80 -21.80
N ASP A 45 -16.90 5.76 -20.89
CA ASP A 45 -17.41 5.52 -19.54
C ASP A 45 -18.92 5.85 -19.49
N PRO A 46 -19.81 4.85 -19.28
CA PRO A 46 -21.25 5.07 -19.18
C PRO A 46 -21.65 6.10 -18.11
N ARG A 47 -20.90 6.18 -17.01
CA ARG A 47 -21.18 7.07 -15.86
C ARG A 47 -20.88 8.51 -16.22
N LEU A 48 -19.73 8.75 -16.84
CA LEU A 48 -19.32 10.08 -17.32
C LEU A 48 -20.18 10.54 -18.50
N ARG A 49 -20.66 9.61 -19.33
CA ARG A 49 -21.58 9.92 -20.43
C ARG A 49 -22.91 10.51 -19.92
N GLU A 50 -23.50 9.91 -18.89
CA GLU A 50 -24.74 10.41 -18.29
C GLU A 50 -24.55 11.80 -17.66
N LEU A 51 -23.40 12.03 -17.01
CA LEU A 51 -22.99 13.33 -16.50
C LEU A 51 -22.90 14.40 -17.59
N VAL A 52 -22.22 14.08 -18.69
CA VAL A 52 -22.06 15.00 -19.82
C VAL A 52 -23.42 15.37 -20.42
N GLU A 53 -24.32 14.40 -20.61
CA GLU A 53 -25.65 14.70 -21.16
C GLU A 53 -26.52 15.53 -20.20
N ASN A 54 -26.44 15.30 -18.88
CA ASN A 54 -27.15 16.12 -17.90
C ASN A 54 -26.60 17.55 -17.84
N LEU A 55 -25.28 17.74 -17.93
CA LEU A 55 -24.66 19.06 -18.01
C LEU A 55 -25.08 19.80 -19.29
N LEU A 56 -25.07 19.13 -20.44
CA LEU A 56 -25.47 19.76 -21.70
C LEU A 56 -26.95 20.15 -21.74
N LYS A 57 -27.82 19.43 -21.02
CA LYS A 57 -29.24 19.81 -20.84
C LYS A 57 -29.41 21.03 -19.94
N THR A 58 -28.63 21.14 -18.86
CA THR A 58 -28.70 22.28 -17.93
C THR A 58 -28.20 23.57 -18.57
N TYR A 59 -27.20 23.49 -19.44
CA TYR A 59 -26.56 24.65 -20.08
C TYR A 59 -27.03 24.85 -21.53
N THR A 60 -28.30 24.57 -21.86
CA THR A 60 -28.84 24.89 -23.19
C THR A 60 -28.79 26.40 -23.48
N PRO A 61 -28.29 26.82 -24.66
CA PRO A 61 -28.26 28.23 -25.04
C PRO A 61 -29.67 28.82 -25.02
N PRO A 62 -29.86 30.09 -24.58
CA PRO A 62 -31.15 30.75 -24.70
C PRO A 62 -31.56 30.86 -26.17
N PRO A 63 -32.87 30.79 -26.48
CA PRO A 63 -33.36 31.01 -27.84
C PRO A 63 -33.04 32.46 -28.26
N PRO A 64 -32.66 32.70 -29.54
CA PRO A 64 -32.38 34.04 -30.02
C PRO A 64 -33.63 34.94 -29.90
N PRO A 65 -33.45 36.25 -29.65
CA PRO A 65 -34.58 37.19 -29.52
C PRO A 65 -35.44 37.23 -30.80
N ASP A 66 -36.74 37.47 -30.64
CA ASP A 66 -37.72 37.47 -31.74
C ASP A 66 -37.35 38.52 -32.80
N PRO A 67 -37.16 38.12 -34.08
CA PRO A 67 -36.85 39.03 -35.18
C PRO A 67 -37.88 40.16 -35.36
N ARG A 68 -39.08 40.04 -34.79
CA ARG A 68 -40.16 41.03 -34.91
C ARG A 68 -40.01 42.23 -33.97
N ARG A 69 -39.06 42.23 -33.02
CA ARG A 69 -38.83 43.32 -32.03
C ARG A 69 -37.56 44.15 -32.27
N MET A 70 -37.12 44.30 -33.52
CA MET A 70 -35.83 44.94 -33.95
C MET A 70 -35.43 46.31 -33.34
N LEU A 71 -36.31 47.06 -32.70
CA LEU A 71 -35.99 48.37 -32.08
C LEU A 71 -35.66 48.29 -30.58
N GLU A 72 -36.08 47.22 -29.89
CA GLU A 72 -35.68 46.88 -28.50
C GLU A 72 -34.43 45.97 -28.47
N VAL A 73 -33.87 45.72 -29.65
CA VAL A 73 -33.00 44.59 -29.97
C VAL A 73 -31.52 44.85 -29.76
N SER A 74 -31.04 46.11 -29.67
CA SER A 74 -29.62 46.34 -29.37
C SER A 74 -29.26 45.93 -27.93
N SER A 75 -29.99 46.41 -26.92
CA SER A 75 -29.79 46.03 -25.52
C SER A 75 -30.19 44.58 -25.26
N SER A 76 -31.24 44.08 -25.92
CA SER A 76 -31.67 42.69 -25.79
C SER A 76 -30.69 41.68 -26.40
N ILE A 77 -30.00 42.01 -27.51
CA ILE A 77 -28.95 41.13 -28.06
C ILE A 77 -27.67 41.23 -27.21
N GLU A 78 -27.31 42.41 -26.68
CA GLU A 78 -26.17 42.54 -25.77
C GLU A 78 -26.39 41.70 -24.49
N GLU A 79 -27.56 41.78 -23.86
CA GLU A 79 -27.92 40.92 -22.71
C GLU A 79 -27.94 39.43 -23.07
N TYR A 80 -28.37 39.09 -24.29
CA TYR A 80 -28.34 37.72 -24.80
C TYR A 80 -26.90 37.20 -24.91
N VAL A 81 -25.99 37.99 -25.48
CA VAL A 81 -24.58 37.64 -25.61
C VAL A 81 -23.92 37.51 -24.25
N GLU A 82 -24.14 38.44 -23.32
CA GLU A 82 -23.59 38.31 -21.96
C GLU A 82 -24.06 37.05 -21.24
N ARG A 83 -25.36 36.71 -21.35
CA ARG A 83 -25.87 35.46 -20.77
C ARG A 83 -25.24 34.25 -21.43
N PHE A 84 -25.03 34.29 -22.74
CA PHE A 84 -24.42 33.19 -23.47
C PHE A 84 -22.93 33.04 -23.15
N GLU A 85 -22.20 34.14 -22.99
CA GLU A 85 -20.81 34.13 -22.51
C GLU A 85 -20.69 33.45 -21.14
N ARG A 86 -21.55 33.83 -20.18
CA ARG A 86 -21.57 33.18 -18.85
C ARG A 86 -21.85 31.68 -18.93
N ILE A 87 -22.73 31.25 -19.83
CA ILE A 87 -23.03 29.82 -20.07
C ILE A 87 -21.82 29.09 -20.65
N VAL A 88 -21.14 29.67 -21.64
CA VAL A 88 -19.94 29.09 -22.26
C VAL A 88 -18.78 29.02 -21.26
N GLU A 89 -18.56 30.07 -20.46
CA GLU A 89 -17.56 30.08 -19.38
C GLU A 89 -17.85 29.03 -18.31
N ALA A 90 -19.11 28.91 -17.88
CA ALA A 90 -19.52 27.88 -16.93
C ALA A 90 -19.29 26.48 -17.52
N LEU A 91 -19.67 26.23 -18.77
CA LEU A 91 -19.47 24.95 -19.44
C LEU A 91 -17.98 24.61 -19.58
N ALA A 92 -17.13 25.58 -19.93
CA ALA A 92 -15.69 25.40 -20.00
C ALA A 92 -15.08 25.03 -18.63
N SER A 93 -15.51 25.70 -17.56
CA SER A 93 -15.10 25.37 -16.19
C SER A 93 -15.51 23.94 -15.79
N HIS A 94 -16.75 23.54 -16.10
CA HIS A 94 -17.21 22.17 -15.82
C HIS A 94 -16.48 21.12 -16.66
N ALA A 95 -16.10 21.44 -17.90
CA ALA A 95 -15.30 20.55 -18.72
C ALA A 95 -13.93 20.24 -18.08
N VAL A 96 -13.25 21.27 -17.56
CA VAL A 96 -12.00 21.09 -16.81
C VAL A 96 -12.21 20.25 -15.55
N ALA A 97 -13.30 20.50 -14.82
CA ALA A 97 -13.64 19.72 -13.63
C ALA A 97 -13.91 18.24 -13.94
N LEU A 98 -14.60 17.95 -15.05
CA LEU A 98 -14.85 16.57 -15.50
C LEU A 98 -13.57 15.84 -15.91
N GLU A 99 -12.64 16.51 -16.59
CA GLU A 99 -11.34 15.92 -16.90
C GLU A 99 -10.56 15.57 -15.64
N ARG A 100 -10.55 16.49 -14.67
CA ARG A 100 -9.94 16.24 -13.36
C ARG A 100 -10.61 15.08 -12.63
N LEU A 101 -11.95 15.03 -12.63
CA LEU A 101 -12.71 13.95 -12.02
C LEU A 101 -12.37 12.59 -12.67
N SER A 102 -12.28 12.52 -13.99
CA SER A 102 -11.88 11.30 -14.71
C SER A 102 -10.48 10.81 -14.30
N MET A 103 -9.53 11.73 -14.10
CA MET A 103 -8.19 11.36 -13.63
C MET A 103 -8.21 10.84 -12.19
N GLU A 104 -9.01 11.46 -11.30
CA GLU A 104 -9.12 11.01 -9.92
C GLU A 104 -9.85 9.66 -9.80
N ILE A 105 -10.85 9.40 -10.65
CA ILE A 105 -11.49 8.08 -10.75
C ILE A 105 -10.47 7.01 -11.12
N GLY A 106 -9.64 7.24 -12.14
CA GLY A 106 -8.59 6.28 -12.53
C GLY A 106 -7.63 5.97 -11.38
N LYS A 107 -7.18 7.00 -10.64
CA LYS A 107 -6.35 6.80 -9.44
C LYS A 107 -7.05 6.00 -8.35
N LEU A 108 -8.36 6.18 -8.18
CA LEU A 108 -9.15 5.43 -7.21
C LEU A 108 -9.32 3.97 -7.64
N GLU A 109 -9.53 3.71 -8.93
CA GLU A 109 -9.61 2.37 -9.51
C GLU A 109 -8.29 1.59 -9.35
N ASP A 110 -7.14 2.23 -9.59
CA ASP A 110 -5.82 1.63 -9.34
C ASP A 110 -5.66 1.24 -7.85
N ILE A 111 -6.08 2.14 -6.95
CA ILE A 111 -6.03 1.92 -5.49
C ILE A 111 -6.99 0.83 -5.03
N ILE A 112 -8.15 0.70 -5.67
CA ILE A 112 -9.11 -0.39 -5.42
C ILE A 112 -8.43 -1.73 -5.70
N GLY A 113 -7.69 -1.85 -6.81
CA GLY A 113 -6.91 -3.04 -7.13
C GLY A 113 -5.87 -3.36 -6.05
N GLU A 114 -5.06 -2.38 -5.66
CA GLU A 114 -4.05 -2.57 -4.60
C GLU A 114 -4.68 -2.94 -3.24
N LEU A 115 -5.78 -2.30 -2.84
CA LEU A 115 -6.48 -2.61 -1.58
C LEU A 115 -7.00 -4.04 -1.54
N GLU A 116 -7.52 -4.54 -2.66
CA GLU A 116 -8.02 -5.90 -2.78
C GLU A 116 -6.89 -6.92 -2.63
N GLU A 117 -5.76 -6.70 -3.30
CA GLU A 117 -4.59 -7.59 -3.21
C GLU A 117 -4.01 -7.62 -1.79
N TRP A 118 -3.83 -6.45 -1.16
CA TRP A 118 -3.34 -6.36 0.22
C TRP A 118 -4.34 -6.94 1.23
N GLY A 119 -5.65 -6.74 0.99
CA GLY A 119 -6.72 -7.28 1.81
C GLY A 119 -6.71 -8.80 1.85
N GLU A 120 -6.59 -9.45 0.69
CA GLU A 120 -6.48 -10.92 0.61
C GLU A 120 -5.16 -11.42 1.19
N MET A 121 -4.03 -10.78 0.88
CA MET A 121 -2.72 -11.19 1.38
C MET A 121 -2.61 -11.17 2.91
N LEU A 122 -3.30 -10.24 3.57
CA LEU A 122 -3.28 -10.12 5.03
C LEU A 122 -4.37 -10.90 5.75
N LYS A 123 -5.26 -11.58 5.04
CA LYS A 123 -6.40 -12.30 5.63
C LYS A 123 -5.99 -13.25 6.75
N ASP A 124 -4.92 -14.02 6.54
CA ASP A 124 -4.39 -14.98 7.52
C ASP A 124 -3.29 -14.41 8.43
N LEU A 125 -2.72 -13.26 8.08
CA LEU A 125 -1.57 -12.64 8.78
C LEU A 125 -2.00 -11.57 9.79
N ALA A 126 -2.97 -10.75 9.41
CA ALA A 126 -3.51 -9.65 10.20
C ALA A 126 -4.99 -9.43 9.81
N PRO A 127 -5.92 -10.30 10.31
CA PRO A 127 -7.33 -10.25 9.93
C PRO A 127 -7.99 -8.89 10.17
N HIS A 128 -7.57 -8.18 11.22
CA HIS A 128 -8.06 -6.84 11.54
C HIS A 128 -7.73 -5.83 10.43
N MET A 129 -6.49 -5.82 9.92
CA MET A 129 -6.09 -4.94 8.82
C MET A 129 -6.67 -5.37 7.48
N SER A 130 -6.83 -6.68 7.25
CA SER A 130 -7.56 -7.19 6.09
C SER A 130 -9.00 -6.65 6.08
N SER A 131 -9.70 -6.72 7.21
CA SER A 131 -11.05 -6.15 7.34
C SER A 131 -11.08 -4.63 7.11
N GLU A 132 -10.10 -3.88 7.61
CA GLU A 132 -9.98 -2.44 7.37
C GLU A 132 -9.77 -2.11 5.90
N ALA A 133 -8.90 -2.86 5.21
CA ALA A 133 -8.69 -2.74 3.77
C ALA A 133 -9.97 -3.03 2.99
N PHE A 134 -10.73 -4.08 3.34
CA PHE A 134 -12.00 -4.40 2.68
C PHE A 134 -13.13 -3.41 2.96
N LYS A 135 -13.18 -2.82 4.16
CA LYS A 135 -14.12 -1.72 4.46
C LYS A 135 -13.85 -0.52 3.56
N LEU A 136 -12.58 -0.16 3.41
CA LEU A 136 -12.18 0.97 2.58
C LEU A 136 -12.34 0.68 1.09
N LEU A 137 -12.08 -0.56 0.66
CA LEU A 137 -12.39 -1.06 -0.68
C LEU A 137 -13.87 -0.90 -1.01
N SER A 138 -14.74 -1.28 -0.06
CA SER A 138 -16.20 -1.18 -0.24
C SER A 138 -16.65 0.29 -0.35
N LYS A 139 -16.09 1.17 0.48
CA LYS A 139 -16.31 2.63 0.38
C LYS A 139 -15.84 3.19 -0.97
N ALA A 140 -14.65 2.81 -1.41
CA ALA A 140 -14.08 3.25 -2.68
C ALA A 140 -14.92 2.78 -3.88
N ARG A 141 -15.31 1.50 -3.92
CA ARG A 141 -16.21 0.96 -4.95
C ARG A 141 -17.55 1.69 -4.97
N LYS A 142 -18.13 1.96 -3.80
CA LYS A 142 -19.38 2.73 -3.70
C LYS A 142 -19.25 4.15 -4.28
N ILE A 143 -18.14 4.85 -4.02
CA ILE A 143 -17.89 6.19 -4.60
C ILE A 143 -17.80 6.11 -6.13
N VAL A 144 -17.13 5.08 -6.65
CA VAL A 144 -16.95 4.84 -8.10
C VAL A 144 -18.26 4.43 -8.79
N GLU A 145 -19.13 3.69 -8.10
CA GLU A 145 -20.45 3.27 -8.59
C GLU A 145 -21.51 4.37 -8.46
N GLN A 146 -21.42 5.21 -7.43
CA GLN A 146 -22.40 6.23 -7.06
C GLN A 146 -21.78 7.63 -7.04
N LEU A 147 -21.06 7.98 -8.11
CA LEU A 147 -20.47 9.30 -8.28
C LEU A 147 -21.54 10.38 -8.04
N PRO A 148 -21.36 11.29 -7.06
CA PRO A 148 -22.31 12.37 -6.84
C PRO A 148 -22.37 13.23 -8.12
N LEU A 149 -23.54 13.25 -8.77
CA LEU A 149 -23.70 13.78 -10.12
C LEU A 149 -23.97 15.29 -10.17
N GLU A 150 -24.14 15.94 -9.01
CA GLU A 150 -24.60 17.33 -8.91
C GLU A 150 -23.45 18.36 -8.80
N ASP A 151 -22.30 17.97 -8.25
CA ASP A 151 -21.14 18.85 -8.06
C ASP A 151 -19.83 18.07 -8.26
N PRO A 152 -19.20 18.17 -9.46
CA PRO A 152 -17.92 17.52 -9.75
C PRO A 152 -16.81 17.85 -8.74
N SER A 153 -16.84 19.04 -8.14
CA SER A 153 -15.80 19.49 -7.19
C SER A 153 -15.87 18.71 -5.88
N ARG A 154 -17.08 18.48 -5.35
CA ARG A 154 -17.29 17.66 -4.15
C ARG A 154 -16.86 16.22 -4.38
N SER A 155 -17.19 15.66 -5.55
CA SER A 155 -16.79 14.31 -5.94
C SER A 155 -15.27 14.16 -6.03
N ILE A 156 -14.58 15.17 -6.56
CA ILE A 156 -13.11 15.22 -6.58
C ILE A 156 -12.54 15.21 -5.16
N ASP A 157 -13.08 16.03 -4.25
CA ASP A 157 -12.59 16.10 -2.86
C ASP A 157 -12.82 14.79 -2.10
N GLU A 158 -13.98 14.17 -2.27
CA GLU A 158 -14.31 12.88 -1.65
C GLU A 158 -13.40 11.75 -2.15
N ILE A 159 -13.15 11.69 -3.46
CA ILE A 159 -12.20 10.74 -4.05
C ILE A 159 -10.80 11.01 -3.50
N ALA A 160 -10.33 12.26 -3.49
CA ALA A 160 -9.00 12.61 -3.02
C ALA A 160 -8.77 12.23 -1.54
N LEU A 161 -9.78 12.44 -0.68
CA LEU A 161 -9.74 12.01 0.72
C LEU A 161 -9.67 10.49 0.85
N THR A 162 -10.49 9.76 0.07
CA THR A 162 -10.51 8.29 0.08
C THR A 162 -9.19 7.71 -0.43
N VAL A 163 -8.63 8.27 -1.49
CA VAL A 163 -7.29 7.94 -2.03
C VAL A 163 -6.21 8.12 -0.96
N LYS A 164 -6.25 9.25 -0.23
CA LYS A 164 -5.28 9.52 0.84
C LYS A 164 -5.40 8.52 1.99
N GLU A 165 -6.63 8.20 2.39
CA GLU A 165 -6.93 7.19 3.40
C GLU A 165 -6.42 5.80 2.96
N ALA A 166 -6.70 5.41 1.72
CA ALA A 166 -6.30 4.13 1.16
C ALA A 166 -4.79 3.95 1.08
N ARG A 167 -4.06 4.97 0.61
CA ARG A 167 -2.60 4.98 0.61
C ARG A 167 -2.01 4.87 2.02
N ARG A 168 -2.70 5.36 3.05
CA ARG A 168 -2.26 5.16 4.43
C ARG A 168 -2.44 3.71 4.85
N VAL A 169 -3.62 3.13 4.60
CA VAL A 169 -3.91 1.73 4.93
C VAL A 169 -2.94 0.79 4.21
N ILE A 170 -2.75 0.96 2.90
CA ILE A 170 -1.80 0.18 2.08
C ILE A 170 -0.39 0.21 2.68
N ARG A 171 0.11 1.39 3.09
CA ARG A 171 1.43 1.50 3.73
C ARG A 171 1.52 0.71 5.03
N VAL A 172 0.46 0.73 5.85
CA VAL A 172 0.41 -0.05 7.10
C VAL A 172 0.37 -1.55 6.79
N CYS A 173 -0.47 -1.96 5.84
CA CYS A 173 -0.57 -3.34 5.35
C CYS A 173 0.80 -3.88 4.90
N ARG A 174 1.50 -3.11 4.06
CA ARG A 174 2.85 -3.41 3.61
C ARG A 174 3.83 -3.53 4.77
N GLY A 175 3.83 -2.58 5.71
CA GLY A 175 4.71 -2.62 6.87
C GLY A 175 4.51 -3.86 7.75
N ILE A 176 3.27 -4.28 7.95
CA ILE A 176 2.94 -5.51 8.69
C ILE A 176 3.46 -6.74 7.95
N TYR A 177 3.19 -6.84 6.65
CA TYR A 177 3.69 -7.93 5.82
C TYR A 177 5.22 -8.04 5.86
N GLU A 178 5.92 -6.92 5.61
CA GLU A 178 7.39 -6.86 5.66
C GLU A 178 7.92 -7.25 7.04
N GLY A 179 7.26 -6.82 8.12
CA GLY A 179 7.61 -7.19 9.49
C GLY A 179 7.54 -8.71 9.70
N ARG A 180 6.48 -9.36 9.21
CA ARG A 180 6.32 -10.82 9.28
C ARG A 180 7.35 -11.57 8.44
N VAL A 181 7.63 -11.10 7.23
CA VAL A 181 8.65 -11.71 6.37
C VAL A 181 10.04 -11.61 7.02
N LYS A 182 10.40 -10.46 7.60
CA LYS A 182 11.66 -10.25 8.33
C LYS A 182 11.77 -11.13 9.57
N GLU A 183 10.68 -11.35 10.30
CA GLU A 183 10.61 -12.27 11.43
C GLU A 183 10.96 -13.70 10.98
N LEU A 184 10.35 -14.17 9.89
CA LEU A 184 10.62 -15.50 9.33
C LEU A 184 12.05 -15.64 8.79
N LEU A 185 12.59 -14.62 8.12
CA LEU A 185 13.98 -14.59 7.69
C LEU A 185 14.95 -14.69 8.87
N THR A 186 14.67 -13.98 9.95
CA THR A 186 15.47 -14.02 11.18
C THR A 186 15.45 -15.42 11.78
N ARG A 187 14.27 -16.06 11.84
CA ARG A 187 14.10 -17.43 12.32
C ARG A 187 14.85 -18.44 11.44
N ALA A 188 14.67 -18.39 10.12
CA ALA A 188 15.38 -19.26 9.18
C ALA A 188 16.91 -19.10 9.27
N SER A 189 17.38 -17.86 9.39
CA SER A 189 18.81 -17.55 9.59
C SER A 189 19.35 -18.11 10.90
N TRP A 190 18.59 -18.03 11.99
CA TRP A 190 18.96 -18.63 13.27
C TRP A 190 19.02 -20.16 13.17
N MET A 191 18.03 -20.80 12.55
CA MET A 191 18.01 -22.26 12.34
C MET A 191 19.20 -22.73 11.50
N LEU A 192 19.57 -21.99 10.45
CA LEU A 192 20.79 -22.26 9.67
C LEU A 192 22.06 -22.17 10.52
N LYS A 193 22.17 -21.19 11.42
CA LYS A 193 23.32 -21.08 12.34
C LYS A 193 23.37 -22.29 13.29
N VAL A 194 22.22 -22.73 13.78
CA VAL A 194 22.09 -23.88 14.67
C VAL A 194 22.49 -25.16 13.92
N LEU A 195 21.97 -25.41 12.72
CA LEU A 195 22.33 -26.55 11.88
C LEU A 195 23.82 -26.61 11.52
N LYS A 196 24.44 -25.48 11.19
CA LYS A 196 25.88 -25.40 10.91
C LYS A 196 26.72 -25.81 12.12
N LYS A 197 26.26 -25.52 13.33
CA LYS A 197 26.89 -26.01 14.56
C LYS A 197 26.63 -27.50 14.74
N ALA A 198 25.39 -27.96 14.51
CA ALA A 198 24.99 -29.37 14.56
C ALA A 198 25.89 -30.24 13.67
N CYS A 199 26.14 -29.80 12.44
CA CYS A 199 26.93 -30.55 11.46
C CYS A 199 28.37 -30.85 11.94
N ARG A 200 28.90 -30.10 12.92
CA ARG A 200 30.25 -30.32 13.48
C ARG A 200 30.30 -31.47 14.49
N VAL A 201 29.15 -31.85 15.03
CA VAL A 201 29.01 -32.84 16.10
C VAL A 201 28.10 -34.01 15.77
N ALA A 202 27.35 -33.89 14.67
CA ALA A 202 26.46 -34.92 14.16
C ALA A 202 27.22 -36.16 13.67
N SER A 203 26.59 -37.31 13.85
CA SER A 203 27.05 -38.59 13.29
C SER A 203 26.97 -38.58 11.76
N LEU A 204 27.74 -39.47 11.10
CA LEU A 204 27.72 -39.62 9.63
C LEU A 204 26.31 -39.86 9.07
N SER A 205 25.44 -40.54 9.82
CA SER A 205 24.03 -40.77 9.47
C SER A 205 23.17 -39.51 9.51
N GLU A 206 23.46 -38.56 10.41
CA GLU A 206 22.66 -37.33 10.60
C GLU A 206 23.09 -36.19 9.67
N ILE A 207 24.34 -36.22 9.17
CA ILE A 207 24.88 -35.20 8.26
C ILE A 207 24.02 -35.07 6.98
N GLY A 208 23.48 -36.19 6.48
CA GLY A 208 22.61 -36.18 5.30
C GLY A 208 21.32 -35.39 5.51
N GLU A 209 20.68 -35.58 6.67
CA GLU A 209 19.47 -34.86 7.04
C GLU A 209 19.73 -33.38 7.30
N ILE A 210 20.82 -33.05 8.02
CA ILE A 210 21.24 -31.68 8.29
C ILE A 210 21.44 -30.90 6.98
N LYS A 211 22.16 -31.47 6.01
CA LYS A 211 22.36 -30.84 4.69
C LYS A 211 21.07 -30.67 3.89
N ARG A 212 20.06 -31.53 4.10
CA ARG A 212 18.74 -31.37 3.49
C ARG A 212 18.01 -30.17 4.08
N TYR A 213 18.02 -30.02 5.41
CA TYR A 213 17.43 -28.87 6.09
C TYR A 213 18.15 -27.57 5.73
N GLU A 214 19.48 -27.56 5.65
CA GLU A 214 20.25 -26.37 5.25
C GLU A 214 19.86 -25.89 3.84
N ARG A 215 19.78 -26.80 2.87
CA ARG A 215 19.36 -26.45 1.50
C ARG A 215 17.94 -25.91 1.46
N ARG A 216 17.01 -26.51 2.20
CA ARG A 216 15.62 -26.05 2.22
C ARG A 216 15.49 -24.69 2.92
N LEU A 217 16.19 -24.45 4.02
CA LEU A 217 16.20 -23.14 4.68
C LEU A 217 16.83 -22.05 3.80
N ALA A 218 17.85 -22.38 3.00
CA ALA A 218 18.42 -21.44 2.02
C ALA A 218 17.38 -21.07 0.94
N SER A 219 16.67 -22.06 0.38
CA SER A 219 15.55 -21.84 -0.56
C SER A 219 14.47 -20.95 0.05
N ILE A 220 14.05 -21.24 1.30
CA ILE A 220 13.05 -20.43 2.00
C ILE A 220 13.54 -18.99 2.19
N SER A 221 14.80 -18.79 2.55
CA SER A 221 15.36 -17.44 2.68
C SER A 221 15.36 -16.68 1.36
N GLU A 222 15.72 -17.32 0.24
CA GLU A 222 15.67 -16.71 -1.09
C GLU A 222 14.23 -16.34 -1.50
N GLU A 223 13.28 -17.24 -1.27
CA GLU A 223 11.84 -16.99 -1.50
C GLU A 223 11.35 -15.79 -0.67
N LEU A 224 11.70 -15.72 0.61
CA LEU A 224 11.32 -14.62 1.50
C LEU A 224 12.00 -13.28 1.13
N GLU A 225 13.25 -13.31 0.67
CA GLU A 225 13.93 -12.11 0.17
C GLU A 225 13.31 -11.57 -1.13
N ALA A 226 12.86 -12.46 -2.02
CA ALA A 226 12.12 -12.08 -3.22
C ALA A 226 10.79 -11.39 -2.86
N CYS A 227 10.06 -11.94 -1.87
CA CYS A 227 8.83 -11.34 -1.35
C CYS A 227 9.03 -9.93 -0.76
N LEU A 228 10.19 -9.61 -0.19
CA LEU A 228 10.47 -8.26 0.30
C LEU A 228 10.65 -7.25 -0.85
N LYS A 229 11.17 -7.70 -2.00
CA LYS A 229 11.39 -6.83 -3.17
C LYS A 229 10.09 -6.53 -3.90
N ALA A 230 9.26 -7.55 -4.11
CA ALA A 230 7.99 -7.43 -4.82
C ALA A 230 6.88 -8.24 -4.12
N PRO A 231 6.27 -7.70 -3.03
CA PRO A 231 5.29 -8.43 -2.23
C PRO A 231 4.07 -8.93 -3.01
N LEU A 232 3.55 -8.11 -3.94
CA LEU A 232 2.32 -8.40 -4.69
C LEU A 232 2.54 -9.38 -5.85
N GLU A 233 3.76 -9.44 -6.39
CA GLU A 233 4.12 -10.36 -7.49
C GLU A 233 4.38 -11.77 -6.96
N TYR A 234 5.04 -11.89 -5.80
CA TYR A 234 5.40 -13.17 -5.20
C TYR A 234 4.39 -13.57 -4.13
N ARG A 235 3.35 -14.31 -4.55
CA ARG A 235 2.32 -14.86 -3.66
C ARG A 235 2.80 -16.09 -2.89
N VAL A 236 3.86 -15.94 -2.11
CA VAL A 236 4.30 -17.01 -1.19
C VAL A 236 3.36 -17.03 0.01
N GLY A 237 2.82 -18.21 0.31
CA GLY A 237 1.98 -18.43 1.49
C GLY A 237 2.78 -18.29 2.78
N ILE A 238 2.87 -17.08 3.32
CA ILE A 238 3.62 -16.78 4.56
C ILE A 238 3.17 -17.66 5.73
N ALA A 239 1.87 -17.99 5.81
CA ALA A 239 1.34 -18.92 6.80
C ALA A 239 1.92 -20.34 6.64
N ALA A 240 2.05 -20.83 5.41
CA ALA A 240 2.63 -22.14 5.10
C ALA A 240 4.13 -22.17 5.43
N VAL A 241 4.88 -21.13 5.05
CA VAL A 241 6.31 -21.00 5.40
C VAL A 241 6.51 -20.99 6.91
N ARG A 242 5.65 -20.28 7.65
CA ARG A 242 5.69 -20.27 9.12
C ARG A 242 5.49 -21.67 9.72
N MET A 243 4.56 -22.45 9.16
CA MET A 243 4.30 -23.83 9.60
C MET A 243 5.50 -24.73 9.29
N GLU A 244 6.02 -24.66 8.06
CA GLU A 244 7.20 -25.43 7.63
C GLU A 244 8.42 -25.14 8.50
N LEU A 245 8.72 -23.87 8.78
CA LEU A 245 9.80 -23.48 9.70
C LEU A 245 9.55 -24.00 11.13
N GLY A 246 8.30 -24.04 11.58
CA GLY A 246 7.95 -24.61 12.89
C GLY A 246 8.16 -26.11 12.99
N GLU A 247 7.84 -26.85 11.94
CA GLU A 247 8.12 -28.30 11.87
C GLU A 247 9.61 -28.58 11.80
N MET A 248 10.35 -27.82 10.99
CA MET A 248 11.80 -27.94 10.91
C MET A 248 12.47 -27.61 12.25
N GLU A 249 12.02 -26.60 12.98
CA GLU A 249 12.58 -26.26 14.29
C GLU A 249 12.40 -27.39 15.32
N LYS A 250 11.23 -28.04 15.32
CA LYS A 250 10.98 -29.22 16.16
C LYS A 250 11.94 -30.36 15.82
N ARG A 251 12.07 -30.69 14.54
CA ARG A 251 12.97 -31.77 14.08
C ARG A 251 14.43 -31.47 14.34
N ILE A 252 14.85 -30.21 14.18
CA ILE A 252 16.20 -29.76 14.55
C ILE A 252 16.40 -29.98 16.05
N SER A 253 15.46 -29.56 16.89
CA SER A 253 15.52 -29.77 18.34
C SER A 253 15.60 -31.25 18.72
N GLU A 254 14.86 -32.12 18.03
CA GLU A 254 14.91 -33.58 18.23
C GLU A 254 16.28 -34.18 17.86
N LEU A 255 16.87 -33.76 16.74
CA LEU A 255 18.23 -34.15 16.36
C LEU A 255 19.26 -33.77 17.42
N PHE A 256 19.07 -32.65 18.12
CA PHE A 256 19.98 -32.24 19.19
C PHE A 256 19.79 -32.97 20.51
N ARG A 257 18.57 -33.40 20.84
CA ARG A 257 18.29 -34.14 22.08
C ARG A 257 18.96 -35.52 22.11
N GLY A 258 19.37 -36.05 20.95
CA GLY A 258 20.13 -37.31 20.85
C GLY A 258 21.65 -37.18 20.89
N VAL A 259 22.22 -35.97 20.85
CA VAL A 259 23.68 -35.73 20.70
C VAL A 259 24.38 -35.41 22.03
N LEU A 260 23.62 -34.97 23.03
CA LEU A 260 24.07 -34.72 24.40
C LEU A 260 23.70 -35.90 25.31
N GLY A 261 24.62 -36.36 26.16
CA GLY A 261 24.26 -37.25 27.28
C GLY A 261 23.51 -36.46 28.36
N GLU A 262 22.77 -37.13 29.27
CA GLU A 262 22.02 -36.48 30.36
C GLU A 262 22.89 -35.49 31.17
N ASP A 263 24.13 -35.89 31.51
CA ASP A 263 25.11 -35.04 32.20
C ASP A 263 25.46 -33.77 31.39
N GLU A 264 25.54 -33.89 30.06
CA GLU A 264 25.89 -32.76 29.18
C GLU A 264 24.71 -31.79 29.01
N GLU A 265 23.49 -32.32 28.96
CA GLU A 265 22.27 -31.53 28.87
C GLU A 265 22.05 -30.70 30.14
N MET A 266 22.22 -31.30 31.33
CA MET A 266 22.18 -30.57 32.61
C MET A 266 23.22 -29.44 32.67
N VAL A 267 24.44 -29.68 32.18
CA VAL A 267 25.49 -28.66 32.13
C VAL A 267 25.15 -27.53 31.15
N VAL A 268 24.54 -27.84 30.00
CA VAL A 268 24.09 -26.82 29.04
C VAL A 268 23.00 -25.92 29.63
N GLU A 269 21.98 -26.51 30.26
CA GLU A 269 20.88 -25.75 30.87
C GLU A 269 21.38 -24.81 31.98
N GLU A 270 22.28 -25.30 32.83
CA GLU A 270 22.86 -24.50 33.90
C GLU A 270 23.78 -23.39 33.37
N LEU A 271 24.57 -23.67 32.33
CA LEU A 271 25.36 -22.64 31.67
C LEU A 271 24.48 -21.54 31.05
N GLU A 272 23.31 -21.88 30.49
CA GLU A 272 22.35 -20.88 30.00
C GLU A 272 21.77 -20.04 31.14
N ARG A 273 21.40 -20.66 32.27
CA ARG A 273 20.93 -19.95 33.47
C ARG A 273 21.97 -18.96 33.98
N VAL A 274 23.22 -19.43 34.12
CA VAL A 274 24.35 -18.59 34.56
C VAL A 274 24.61 -17.45 33.56
N SER A 275 24.57 -17.73 32.26
CA SER A 275 24.73 -16.70 31.23
C SER A 275 23.65 -15.62 31.30
N LYS A 276 22.38 -16.00 31.51
CA LYS A 276 21.26 -15.06 31.68
C LYS A 276 21.43 -14.21 32.95
N ALA A 277 21.86 -14.83 34.05
CA ALA A 277 22.11 -14.13 35.32
C ALA A 277 23.27 -13.13 35.23
N LEU A 278 24.32 -13.44 34.47
CA LEU A 278 25.50 -12.58 34.32
C LEU A 278 25.29 -11.39 33.38
N GLY A 279 24.32 -11.46 32.46
CA GLY A 279 24.00 -10.36 31.54
C GLY A 279 25.21 -9.88 30.71
N GLY A 280 26.13 -10.78 30.36
CA GLY A 280 27.33 -10.47 29.57
C GLY A 280 28.56 -10.05 30.37
N ARG A 281 28.52 -10.07 31.71
CA ARG A 281 29.72 -9.90 32.56
C ARG A 281 30.64 -11.12 32.48
N THR A 282 31.95 -10.91 32.61
CA THR A 282 32.93 -11.99 32.66
C THR A 282 32.94 -12.66 34.03
N LEU A 283 32.96 -13.99 34.07
CA LEU A 283 33.08 -14.80 35.28
C LEU A 283 34.43 -15.52 35.26
N ASP A 284 35.03 -15.71 36.43
CA ASP A 284 36.22 -16.56 36.55
C ASP A 284 35.88 -18.03 36.25
N TYR A 285 36.81 -18.73 35.60
CA TYR A 285 36.58 -20.12 35.19
C TYR A 285 36.39 -21.04 36.41
N SER A 286 37.15 -20.85 37.48
CA SER A 286 37.00 -21.65 38.70
C SER A 286 35.59 -21.50 39.30
N GLY A 287 35.11 -20.25 39.39
CA GLY A 287 33.75 -19.94 39.83
C GLY A 287 32.65 -20.52 38.94
N LEU A 288 32.88 -20.58 37.61
CA LEU A 288 31.95 -21.22 36.67
C LEU A 288 31.84 -22.73 36.94
N VAL A 289 32.98 -23.43 37.07
CA VAL A 289 33.01 -24.87 37.33
C VAL A 289 32.35 -25.21 38.67
N GLU A 290 32.64 -24.44 39.72
CA GLU A 290 32.02 -24.65 41.03
C GLU A 290 30.51 -24.42 41.03
N THR A 291 30.04 -23.40 40.31
CA THR A 291 28.60 -23.09 40.20
C THR A 291 27.86 -24.25 39.55
N ILE A 292 28.41 -24.77 38.44
CA ILE A 292 27.82 -25.88 37.70
C ILE A 292 27.88 -27.17 38.51
N SER A 293 29.00 -27.45 39.17
CA SER A 293 29.15 -28.64 40.02
C SER A 293 28.14 -28.63 41.18
N ARG A 294 27.94 -27.47 41.83
CA ARG A 294 26.96 -27.33 42.92
C ARG A 294 25.51 -27.43 42.45
N SER A 295 25.17 -26.90 41.27
CA SER A 295 23.78 -26.92 40.78
C SER A 295 23.37 -28.25 40.15
N THR A 296 24.30 -28.94 39.50
CA THR A 296 24.03 -30.23 38.84
C THR A 296 24.34 -31.46 39.70
N GLY A 297 25.11 -31.31 40.78
CA GLY A 297 25.59 -32.42 41.60
C GLY A 297 26.75 -33.21 40.97
N ILE A 298 27.26 -32.76 39.82
CA ILE A 298 28.37 -33.39 39.10
C ILE A 298 29.71 -33.02 39.78
N PRO A 299 30.66 -33.96 39.99
CA PRO A 299 31.97 -33.67 40.56
C PRO A 299 32.74 -32.60 39.78
N LEU A 300 33.57 -31.79 40.46
CA LEU A 300 34.29 -30.66 39.88
C LEU A 300 35.10 -31.03 38.63
N GLU A 301 35.86 -32.13 38.66
CA GLU A 301 36.67 -32.53 37.50
C GLU A 301 35.80 -32.89 36.29
N ARG A 302 34.65 -33.53 36.56
CA ARG A 302 33.71 -33.93 35.52
C ARG A 302 32.92 -32.75 34.98
N ALA A 303 32.53 -31.79 35.83
CA ALA A 303 31.91 -30.54 35.40
C ALA A 303 32.87 -29.74 34.49
N ALA A 304 34.15 -29.60 34.86
CA ALA A 304 35.15 -28.94 34.02
C ALA A 304 35.31 -29.63 32.65
N TYR A 305 35.37 -30.98 32.66
CA TYR A 305 35.44 -31.78 31.44
C TYR A 305 34.20 -31.62 30.56
N LEU A 306 33.00 -31.67 31.13
CA LEU A 306 31.74 -31.50 30.39
C LEU A 306 31.60 -30.08 29.83
N ILE A 307 32.02 -29.05 30.55
CA ILE A 307 32.07 -27.67 30.02
C ILE A 307 32.99 -27.61 28.80
N TYR A 308 34.18 -28.23 28.87
CA TYR A 308 35.07 -28.34 27.72
C TYR A 308 34.42 -29.13 26.58
N LEU A 309 33.75 -30.24 26.89
CA LEU A 309 33.18 -31.14 25.89
C LEU A 309 32.01 -30.48 25.16
N VAL A 310 31.09 -29.84 25.89
CA VAL A 310 29.96 -29.06 25.38
C VAL A 310 30.45 -27.85 24.57
N SER A 311 31.54 -27.20 25.03
CA SER A 311 32.20 -26.11 24.30
C SER A 311 32.83 -26.58 22.99
N LYS A 312 33.58 -27.69 23.03
CA LYS A 312 34.18 -28.36 21.87
C LYS A 312 33.12 -28.84 20.88
N LYS A 313 32.00 -29.34 21.41
CA LYS A 313 30.81 -29.74 20.66
C LYS A 313 30.04 -28.54 20.06
N GLY A 314 30.40 -27.31 20.45
CA GLY A 314 29.88 -26.07 19.84
C GLY A 314 28.52 -25.61 20.35
N PHE A 315 27.99 -26.26 21.39
CA PHE A 315 26.74 -25.86 22.05
C PHE A 315 26.88 -24.52 22.75
N ILE A 316 28.05 -24.28 23.38
CA ILE A 316 28.35 -23.06 24.14
C ILE A 316 29.73 -22.53 23.73
N ALA A 317 29.90 -21.21 23.68
CA ALA A 317 31.19 -20.59 23.37
C ALA A 317 31.83 -20.04 24.64
N VAL A 318 32.78 -20.77 25.22
CA VAL A 318 33.59 -20.29 26.35
C VAL A 318 34.69 -19.38 25.80
N LYS A 319 34.65 -18.10 26.13
CA LYS A 319 35.66 -17.12 25.70
C LYS A 319 36.65 -16.87 26.84
N VAL A 320 37.93 -17.10 26.56
CA VAL A 320 39.01 -16.83 27.52
C VAL A 320 39.48 -15.38 27.35
N LYS A 321 39.41 -14.60 28.43
CA LYS A 321 40.02 -13.28 28.49
C LYS A 321 41.35 -13.41 29.23
N LEU A 322 42.46 -13.23 28.52
CA LEU A 322 43.78 -13.13 29.13
C LEU A 322 43.93 -11.71 29.67
N SER A 323 44.18 -11.60 30.97
CA SER A 323 44.53 -10.35 31.66
C SER A 323 45.96 -9.95 31.37
#